data_AF-A0A8J7F6I1-F1
#
_entry.id   AF-A0A8J7F6I1-F1
#
_cell.length_a   1.000
_cell.length_b   1.000
_cell.length_c   1.000
_cell.angle_alpha   90.00
_cell.angle_beta   90.00
_cell.angle_gamma   90.00
#
_symmetry.space_group_name_H-M   'P 1'
#
loop_
_entity.id
_entity.type
_entity.pdbx_description
1 polymer ?
#
loop_
_entity_poly.entity_id
_entity_poly.type
_entity_poly.pdbx_seq_one_letter_code
_entity_poly.pdbx_strand_id
1 'polypeptide(L)'
;MSVIICPGIHESSLTQSFVKDLLEVVYNSSDHVNSVNILEVPANNLSALSGFHIWQFLHENLLDELESPVVLIGFSAGVVGAIAAANFWQIIGGNVKAFIAIDGWMVPMIGNFPIYRMSHDYFTHWSSCLLGSGDNNFYAQPVVDHLEIWRSPSTVEGYWVNSKNENTLISLTAAEFIKNII
;
A
#
# COMPACT_ATOMS: atom_id res chain seq x y z
N MET A 1 -10.59 -8.22 8.86
CA MET A 1 -9.59 -7.91 7.82
C MET A 1 -8.52 -7.04 8.46
N SER A 2 -7.26 -7.30 8.15
CA SER A 2 -6.13 -6.53 8.67
C SER A 2 -5.44 -5.74 7.56
N VAL A 3 -4.99 -4.52 7.85
CA VAL A 3 -4.16 -3.70 6.97
C VAL A 3 -2.77 -3.59 7.59
N ILE A 4 -1.75 -4.04 6.87
CA ILE A 4 -0.36 -4.07 7.32
C ILE A 4 0.39 -2.90 6.69
N ILE A 5 0.88 -1.99 7.54
CA ILE A 5 1.63 -0.82 7.10
C ILE A 5 3.11 -1.15 7.14
N CYS A 6 3.73 -1.17 5.96
CA CYS A 6 5.14 -1.47 5.74
C CYS A 6 5.86 -0.18 5.27
N PRO A 7 6.33 0.66 6.21
CA PRO A 7 6.91 1.95 5.86
C PRO A 7 8.28 1.81 5.18
N GLY A 8 8.77 2.93 4.65
CA GLY A 8 10.13 3.04 4.12
C GLY A 8 11.15 3.38 5.21
N ILE A 9 12.31 3.89 4.80
CA ILE A 9 13.33 4.42 5.73
C ILE A 9 13.09 5.92 5.90
N HIS A 10 12.38 6.29 6.96
CA HIS A 10 12.09 7.67 7.33
C HIS A 10 11.66 7.77 8.81
N GLU A 11 11.42 8.99 9.29
CA GLU A 11 10.90 9.25 10.64
C GLU A 11 9.53 8.57 10.84
N SER A 12 9.33 7.95 12.01
CA SER A 12 8.09 7.22 12.33
C SER A 12 6.87 8.13 12.42
N SER A 13 7.06 9.42 12.70
CA SER A 13 5.99 10.43 12.73
C SER A 13 5.26 10.57 11.39
N LEU A 14 5.93 10.25 10.27
CA LEU A 14 5.30 10.23 8.95
C LEU A 14 4.32 9.06 8.82
N THR A 15 4.71 7.84 9.25
CA THR A 15 3.80 6.68 9.26
C THR A 15 2.61 6.92 10.20
N GLN A 16 2.84 7.53 11.36
CA GLN A 16 1.76 7.86 12.28
C GLN A 16 0.77 8.86 11.66
N SER A 17 1.29 9.83 10.89
CA SER A 17 0.46 10.78 10.14
C SER A 17 -0.34 10.07 9.05
N PHE A 18 0.30 9.18 8.29
CA PHE A 18 -0.35 8.31 7.29
C PHE A 18 -1.55 7.56 7.87
N VAL A 19 -1.30 6.82 8.96
CA VAL A 19 -2.29 5.95 9.60
C VAL A 19 -3.45 6.78 10.14
N LYS A 20 -3.16 7.91 10.78
CA LYS A 20 -4.18 8.81 11.29
C LYS A 20 -5.08 9.33 10.15
N ASP A 21 -4.49 9.84 9.09
CA ASP A 21 -5.22 10.41 7.96
C ASP A 21 -6.05 9.35 7.23
N LEU A 22 -5.50 8.14 7.03
CA LEU A 22 -6.22 7.01 6.45
C LEU A 22 -7.43 6.59 7.32
N LEU A 23 -7.25 6.51 8.64
CA LEU A 23 -8.34 6.17 9.57
C LEU A 23 -9.46 7.22 9.54
N GLU A 24 -9.13 8.51 9.47
CA GLU A 24 -10.13 9.57 9.34
C GLU A 24 -10.99 9.39 8.08
N VAL A 25 -10.37 9.08 6.94
CA VAL A 25 -11.09 8.83 5.67
C VAL A 25 -11.94 7.56 5.73
N VAL A 26 -11.46 6.50 6.38
CA VAL A 26 -12.21 5.24 6.55
C VAL A 26 -13.41 5.44 7.47
N TYR A 27 -13.23 6.06 8.64
CA TYR A 27 -14.28 6.22 9.65
C TYR A 27 -15.34 7.27 9.32
N ASN A 28 -15.01 8.30 8.53
CA ASN A 28 -15.98 9.32 8.11
C ASN A 28 -16.98 8.81 7.05
N SER A 29 -16.89 7.55 6.66
CA SER A 29 -17.78 6.91 5.71
C SER A 29 -18.98 6.32 6.44
N SER A 30 -20.19 6.78 6.09
CA SER A 30 -21.46 6.34 6.70
C SER A 30 -21.80 4.86 6.50
N ASP A 31 -20.98 4.11 5.75
CA ASP A 31 -21.18 2.70 5.46
C ASP A 31 -20.56 1.83 6.56
N HIS A 32 -21.42 1.00 7.14
CA HIS A 32 -21.19 0.05 8.24
C HIS A 32 -19.73 -0.29 8.57
N VAL A 33 -19.36 0.03 9.81
CA VAL A 33 -18.11 -0.26 10.51
C VAL A 33 -17.76 -1.75 10.42
N ASN A 34 -17.07 -2.15 9.35
CA ASN A 34 -16.13 -3.26 9.44
C ASN A 34 -14.90 -2.70 10.15
N SER A 35 -14.61 -3.17 11.36
CA SER A 35 -13.40 -2.80 12.09
C SER A 35 -12.18 -3.26 11.28
N VAL A 36 -11.52 -2.30 10.61
CA VAL A 36 -10.22 -2.52 9.99
C VAL A 36 -9.18 -2.56 11.10
N ASN A 37 -8.49 -3.68 11.25
CA ASN A 37 -7.36 -3.80 12.17
C ASN A 37 -6.09 -3.31 11.45
N ILE A 38 -5.56 -2.14 11.83
CA ILE A 38 -4.31 -1.62 11.25
C ILE A 38 -3.14 -2.05 12.12
N LEU A 39 -2.17 -2.74 11.51
CA LEU A 39 -0.93 -3.17 12.15
C LEU A 39 0.26 -2.48 11.47
N GLU A 40 1.01 -1.69 12.24
CA GLU A 40 2.24 -1.06 11.76
C GLU A 40 3.44 -1.98 12.02
N VAL A 41 4.19 -2.29 10.97
CA VAL A 41 5.43 -3.06 11.09
C VAL A 41 6.50 -2.18 11.74
N PRO A 42 7.18 -2.65 12.81
CA PRO A 42 8.30 -1.93 13.40
C PRO A 42 9.44 -1.72 12.40
N ALA A 43 9.62 -0.48 11.97
CA ALA A 43 10.63 -0.09 11.00
C ALA A 43 11.89 0.44 11.68
N ASN A 44 12.71 -0.48 12.17
CA ASN A 44 14.00 -0.17 12.74
C ASN A 44 15.05 -0.25 11.61
N ASN A 45 15.20 0.83 10.84
CA ASN A 45 16.15 0.90 9.72
C ASN A 45 15.87 -0.14 8.61
N LEU A 46 16.72 -1.16 8.50
CA LEU A 46 16.74 -2.13 7.41
C LEU A 46 15.72 -3.27 7.57
N SER A 47 15.10 -3.44 8.76
CA SER A 47 14.08 -4.47 8.97
C SER A 47 12.87 -4.27 8.05
N ALA A 48 12.54 -3.02 7.72
CA ALA A 48 11.49 -2.64 6.77
C ALA A 48 11.74 -3.17 5.35
N LEU A 49 12.99 -3.46 5.00
CA LEU A 49 13.36 -4.02 3.69
C LEU A 49 13.36 -5.56 3.69
N SER A 50 13.26 -6.19 4.87
CA SER A 50 13.38 -7.62 5.02
C SER A 50 12.01 -8.29 5.00
N GLY A 51 11.67 -8.91 3.87
CA GLY A 51 10.41 -9.65 3.75
C GLY A 51 10.22 -10.75 4.78
N PHE A 52 11.32 -11.33 5.30
CA PHE A 52 11.27 -12.30 6.38
C PHE A 52 10.82 -11.69 7.71
N HIS A 53 11.34 -10.51 8.09
CA HIS A 53 10.93 -9.85 9.34
C HIS A 53 9.48 -9.38 9.28
N ILE A 54 9.04 -8.87 8.13
CA ILE A 54 7.65 -8.50 7.91
C ILE A 54 6.76 -9.75 8.00
N TRP A 55 7.11 -10.84 7.30
CA TRP A 55 6.40 -12.11 7.38
C TRP A 55 6.33 -12.66 8.81
N GLN A 56 7.42 -12.58 9.57
CA GLN A 56 7.45 -13.00 10.97
C GLN A 56 6.47 -12.15 11.80
N PHE A 57 6.44 -10.84 11.58
CA PHE A 57 5.46 -9.95 12.23
C PHE A 57 4.01 -10.34 11.87
N LEU A 58 3.71 -10.63 10.60
CA LEU A 58 2.40 -11.15 10.19
C LEU A 58 2.07 -12.44 10.93
N HIS A 59 2.99 -13.39 10.95
CA HIS A 59 2.83 -14.68 11.60
C HIS A 59 2.59 -14.54 13.11
N GLU A 60 3.32 -13.68 13.81
CA GLU A 60 3.15 -13.45 15.25
C GLU A 60 1.80 -12.81 15.61
N ASN A 61 1.24 -11.99 14.71
CA ASN A 61 0.00 -11.24 14.99
C ASN A 61 -1.26 -11.88 14.40
N LEU A 62 -1.15 -12.70 13.34
CA LEU A 62 -2.29 -13.14 12.52
C LEU A 62 -2.30 -14.64 12.20
N LEU A 63 -1.44 -15.47 12.80
CA LEU A 63 -1.40 -16.91 12.49
C LEU A 63 -2.76 -17.60 12.69
N ASP A 64 -3.45 -17.28 13.78
CA ASP A 64 -4.77 -17.87 14.10
C ASP A 64 -5.88 -17.34 13.17
N GLU A 65 -5.58 -16.34 12.35
CA GLU A 65 -6.46 -15.68 11.40
C GLU A 65 -5.96 -15.80 9.95
N LEU A 66 -5.25 -16.89 9.61
CA LEU A 66 -4.59 -17.06 8.31
C LEU A 66 -5.52 -16.82 7.09
N GLU A 67 -6.78 -17.29 7.17
CA GLU A 67 -7.78 -17.11 6.10
C GLU A 67 -8.41 -15.69 6.08
N SER A 68 -8.26 -14.93 7.16
CA SER A 68 -8.74 -13.55 7.26
C SER A 68 -8.04 -12.70 6.20
N PRO A 69 -8.77 -11.91 5.40
CA PRO A 69 -8.14 -11.12 4.36
C PRO A 69 -7.15 -10.12 4.96
N VAL A 70 -6.00 -9.99 4.31
CA VAL A 70 -4.94 -9.03 4.65
C VAL A 70 -4.64 -8.14 3.46
N VAL A 71 -4.53 -6.83 3.70
CA VAL A 71 -3.99 -5.86 2.74
C VAL A 71 -2.64 -5.41 3.23
N LEU A 72 -1.61 -5.44 2.38
CA LEU A 72 -0.30 -4.89 2.71
C LEU A 72 -0.08 -3.58 1.94
N ILE A 73 0.36 -2.54 2.63
CA ILE A 73 0.68 -1.24 2.05
C ILE A 73 2.18 -0.99 2.28
N GLY A 74 2.95 -1.03 1.19
CA GLY A 74 4.38 -0.76 1.21
C GLY A 74 4.70 0.65 0.72
N PHE A 75 5.70 1.30 1.33
CA PHE A 75 6.19 2.61 0.88
C PHE A 75 7.65 2.59 0.48
N SER A 76 7.97 3.22 -0.66
CA SER A 76 9.33 3.44 -1.12
C SER A 76 10.15 2.14 -1.10
N ALA A 77 11.33 2.13 -0.49
CA ALA A 77 12.15 0.93 -0.35
C ALA A 77 11.47 -0.18 0.48
N GLY A 78 10.56 0.16 1.40
CA GLY A 78 9.77 -0.80 2.18
C GLY A 78 8.87 -1.70 1.32
N VAL A 79 8.54 -1.27 0.10
CA VAL A 79 7.81 -2.10 -0.88
C VAL A 79 8.54 -3.41 -1.16
N VAL A 80 9.88 -3.43 -1.15
CA VAL A 80 10.69 -4.65 -1.36
C VAL A 80 10.40 -5.71 -0.28
N GLY A 81 10.42 -5.29 0.99
CA GLY A 81 10.09 -6.19 2.09
C GLY A 81 8.63 -6.61 2.03
N ALA A 82 7.74 -5.64 1.80
CA ALA A 82 6.30 -5.86 1.82
C ALA A 82 5.85 -6.86 0.74
N ILE A 83 6.34 -6.76 -0.49
CA ILE A 83 5.95 -7.68 -1.58
C ILE A 83 6.48 -9.09 -1.32
N ALA A 84 7.69 -9.22 -0.77
CA ALA A 84 8.25 -10.52 -0.39
C ALA A 84 7.42 -11.16 0.73
N ALA A 85 7.03 -10.39 1.74
CA ALA A 85 6.18 -10.86 2.83
C ALA A 85 4.78 -11.26 2.38
N ALA A 86 4.17 -10.48 1.48
CA ALA A 86 2.87 -10.81 0.87
C ALA A 86 2.93 -12.16 0.13
N ASN A 87 3.99 -12.38 -0.66
CA ASN A 87 4.19 -13.67 -1.31
C ASN A 87 4.38 -14.81 -0.30
N PHE A 88 5.19 -14.64 0.74
CA PHE A 88 5.35 -15.68 1.76
C PHE A 88 4.06 -15.98 2.50
N TRP A 89 3.29 -14.95 2.87
CA TRP A 89 1.98 -15.10 3.49
C TRP A 89 1.04 -15.92 2.60
N GLN A 90 0.97 -15.59 1.31
CA GLN A 90 0.14 -16.30 0.34
C GLN A 90 0.59 -17.76 0.11
N ILE A 91 1.90 -18.03 0.10
CA ILE A 91 2.47 -19.37 -0.08
C ILE A 91 2.10 -20.30 1.08
N ILE A 92 2.05 -19.78 2.32
CA ILE A 92 1.69 -20.59 3.50
C ILE A 92 0.17 -20.77 3.68
N GLY A 93 -0.65 -20.29 2.73
CA GLY A 93 -2.11 -20.39 2.77
C GLY A 93 -2.83 -19.15 3.30
N GLY A 94 -2.10 -18.06 3.57
CA GLY A 94 -2.67 -16.79 3.95
C GLY A 94 -3.46 -16.11 2.83
N ASN A 95 -4.44 -15.28 3.19
CA ASN A 95 -5.30 -14.58 2.23
C ASN A 95 -4.84 -13.14 1.98
N VAL A 96 -4.04 -12.90 0.93
CA VAL A 96 -3.69 -11.53 0.51
C VAL A 96 -4.81 -10.98 -0.37
N LYS A 97 -5.65 -10.11 0.21
CA LYS A 97 -6.73 -9.42 -0.51
C LYS A 97 -6.18 -8.46 -1.56
N ALA A 98 -5.17 -7.69 -1.18
CA ALA A 98 -4.55 -6.69 -2.02
C ALA A 98 -3.14 -6.33 -1.53
N PHE A 99 -2.30 -5.88 -2.45
CA PHE A 99 -1.02 -5.25 -2.18
C PHE A 99 -0.99 -3.85 -2.80
N ILE A 100 -0.68 -2.83 -2.00
CA ILE A 100 -0.57 -1.44 -2.44
C ILE A 100 0.89 -1.01 -2.34
N ALA A 101 1.51 -0.70 -3.47
CA ALA A 101 2.88 -0.21 -3.59
C ALA A 101 2.89 1.30 -3.79
N ILE A 102 3.19 2.05 -2.75
CA ILE A 102 3.32 3.51 -2.81
C ILE A 102 4.78 3.88 -3.09
N ASP A 103 5.03 4.54 -4.22
CA ASP A 103 6.36 4.99 -4.66
C ASP A 103 7.46 3.91 -4.62
N GLY A 104 7.09 2.65 -4.87
CA GLY A 104 8.02 1.53 -5.00
C GLY A 104 8.77 1.55 -6.33
N TRP A 105 9.40 2.66 -6.69
CA TRP A 105 10.12 2.80 -7.96
C TRP A 105 11.21 1.73 -8.08
N MET A 106 11.36 1.15 -9.27
CA MET A 106 12.30 0.05 -9.54
C MET A 106 12.04 -1.28 -8.82
N VAL A 107 10.91 -1.43 -8.09
CA VAL A 107 10.55 -2.70 -7.45
C VAL A 107 9.64 -3.54 -8.37
N PRO A 108 10.04 -4.77 -8.74
CA PRO A 108 9.19 -5.69 -9.50
C PRO A 108 7.95 -6.11 -8.71
N MET A 109 6.79 -6.03 -9.35
CA MET A 109 5.51 -6.45 -8.77
C MET A 109 5.20 -7.86 -9.28
N ILE A 110 5.48 -8.85 -8.43
CA ILE A 110 5.24 -10.28 -8.73
C ILE A 110 4.43 -10.86 -7.57
N GLY A 111 3.27 -11.43 -7.90
CA GLY A 111 2.36 -12.07 -6.95
C GLY A 111 1.14 -12.63 -7.68
N ASN A 112 0.42 -13.55 -7.04
CA ASN A 112 -0.83 -14.12 -7.57
C ASN A 112 -2.08 -13.52 -6.88
N PHE A 113 -1.97 -12.28 -6.41
CA PHE A 113 -3.00 -11.50 -5.75
C PHE A 113 -3.11 -10.11 -6.41
N PRO A 114 -4.19 -9.35 -6.19
CA PRO A 114 -4.31 -7.99 -6.70
C PRO A 114 -3.18 -7.07 -6.23
N ILE A 115 -2.54 -6.37 -7.17
CA ILE A 115 -1.47 -5.40 -6.91
C ILE A 115 -1.88 -4.05 -7.49
N TYR A 116 -1.71 -3.00 -6.70
CA TYR A 116 -2.01 -1.61 -7.03
C TYR A 116 -0.76 -0.77 -6.79
N ARG A 117 -0.37 0.08 -7.75
CA ARG A 117 0.71 1.05 -7.56
C ARG A 117 0.15 2.44 -7.37
N MET A 118 0.81 3.19 -6.49
CA MET A 118 0.58 4.62 -6.32
C MET A 118 1.91 5.34 -6.54
N SER A 119 1.88 6.48 -7.21
CA SER A 119 3.08 7.28 -7.49
C SER A 119 2.86 8.77 -7.24
N HIS A 120 3.87 9.45 -6.71
CA HIS A 120 3.84 10.90 -6.46
C HIS A 120 3.88 11.76 -7.75
N ASP A 121 4.10 11.14 -8.90
CA ASP A 121 3.98 11.77 -10.21
C ASP A 121 3.71 10.76 -11.33
N TYR A 122 3.46 11.30 -12.53
CA TYR A 122 3.25 10.51 -13.74
C TYR A 122 4.52 9.78 -14.24
N PHE A 123 5.71 10.37 -14.04
CA PHE A 123 6.96 9.80 -14.57
C PHE A 123 7.34 8.50 -13.83
N THR A 124 7.27 8.53 -12.51
CA THR A 124 7.45 7.41 -11.60
C THR A 124 6.40 6.35 -11.86
N HIS A 125 5.15 6.74 -12.09
CA HIS A 125 4.09 5.81 -12.50
C HIS A 125 4.44 5.07 -13.79
N TRP A 126 4.65 5.81 -14.89
CA TRP A 126 4.94 5.25 -16.20
C TRP A 126 6.17 4.34 -16.19
N SER A 127 7.26 4.79 -15.57
CA SER A 127 8.50 4.01 -15.52
C SER A 127 8.38 2.77 -14.64
N SER A 128 7.61 2.83 -13.55
CA SER A 128 7.36 1.67 -12.67
C SER A 128 6.47 0.61 -13.32
N CYS A 129 5.56 1.00 -14.22
CA CYS A 129 4.68 0.06 -14.93
C CYS A 129 5.45 -0.98 -15.75
N LEU A 130 6.67 -0.67 -16.21
CA LEU A 130 7.57 -1.61 -16.89
C LEU A 130 7.98 -2.80 -16.00
N LEU A 131 7.86 -2.65 -14.68
CA LEU A 131 8.19 -3.68 -13.69
C LEU A 131 6.94 -4.30 -13.06
N GLY A 132 5.82 -4.25 -13.79
CA GLY A 132 4.53 -4.74 -13.36
C GLY A 132 3.68 -3.60 -12.82
N SER A 133 2.65 -3.23 -13.57
CA SER A 133 1.71 -2.17 -13.20
C SER A 133 0.54 -2.66 -12.36
N GLY A 134 0.16 -3.93 -12.45
CA GLY A 134 -1.19 -4.34 -12.06
C GLY A 134 -2.27 -3.72 -12.96
N ASP A 135 -3.53 -3.97 -12.65
CA ASP A 135 -4.66 -3.52 -13.47
C ASP A 135 -5.15 -2.10 -13.14
N ASN A 136 -4.98 -1.65 -11.89
CA ASN A 136 -5.49 -0.39 -11.38
C ASN A 136 -4.41 0.32 -10.56
N ASN A 137 -4.18 1.60 -10.88
CA ASN A 137 -3.10 2.39 -10.32
C ASN A 137 -3.56 3.81 -9.99
N PHE A 138 -2.74 4.50 -9.21
CA PHE A 138 -2.87 5.91 -8.91
C PHE A 138 -1.57 6.64 -9.27
N TYR A 139 -1.68 7.84 -9.81
CA TYR A 139 -0.58 8.80 -9.80
C TYR A 139 -1.08 10.17 -9.41
N ALA A 140 -0.28 10.90 -8.64
CA ALA A 140 -0.60 12.25 -8.23
C ALA A 140 -0.49 13.22 -9.39
N GLN A 141 -1.44 14.13 -9.47
CA GLN A 141 -1.43 15.26 -10.37
C GLN A 141 -2.24 16.40 -9.72
N PRO A 142 -1.59 17.53 -9.35
CA PRO A 142 -0.19 17.88 -9.61
C PRO A 142 0.82 16.97 -8.91
N VAL A 143 2.08 16.97 -9.41
CA VAL A 143 3.20 16.28 -8.75
C VAL A 143 3.39 16.78 -7.33
N VAL A 144 3.66 15.85 -6.41
CA VAL A 144 4.00 16.13 -5.01
C VAL A 144 5.35 15.55 -4.65
N ASP A 145 5.93 15.96 -3.52
CA ASP A 145 7.16 15.36 -3.03
C ASP A 145 6.95 13.87 -2.69
N HIS A 146 8.01 13.06 -2.85
CA HIS A 146 8.01 11.61 -2.60
C HIS A 146 7.39 11.20 -1.25
N LEU A 147 7.58 12.00 -0.19
CA LEU A 147 7.04 11.71 1.14
C LEU A 147 5.59 12.16 1.31
N GLU A 148 5.03 12.96 0.41
CA GLU A 148 3.76 13.65 0.65
C GLU A 148 2.57 12.70 0.62
N ILE A 149 2.54 11.73 -0.31
CA ILE A 149 1.50 10.67 -0.30
C ILE A 149 1.55 9.89 1.03
N TRP A 150 2.75 9.59 1.53
CA TRP A 150 2.88 8.88 2.80
C TRP A 150 2.55 9.77 3.99
N ARG A 151 2.78 11.08 3.92
CA ARG A 151 2.51 11.98 5.04
C ARG A 151 1.03 12.30 5.20
N SER A 152 0.35 12.60 4.09
CA SER A 152 -0.98 13.22 4.07
C SER A 152 -1.79 12.76 2.84
N PRO A 153 -2.09 11.46 2.68
CA PRO A 153 -2.74 10.93 1.48
C PRO A 153 -4.09 11.58 1.12
N SER A 154 -4.83 12.13 2.09
CA SER A 154 -6.10 12.84 1.86
C SER A 154 -5.92 14.19 1.14
N THR A 155 -4.71 14.76 1.18
CA THR A 155 -4.40 16.05 0.55
C THR A 155 -3.80 15.90 -0.85
N VAL A 156 -3.42 14.68 -1.23
CA VAL A 156 -2.79 14.42 -2.53
C VAL A 156 -3.85 14.04 -3.56
N GLU A 157 -4.12 14.96 -4.48
CA GLU A 157 -4.99 14.73 -5.63
C GLU A 157 -4.28 13.96 -6.74
N GLY A 158 -5.05 13.18 -7.49
CA GLY A 158 -4.53 12.48 -8.65
C GLY A 158 -5.59 11.70 -9.40
N TYR A 159 -5.13 10.74 -10.18
CA TYR A 159 -6.00 9.93 -11.04
C TYR A 159 -5.86 8.45 -10.74
N TRP A 160 -6.99 7.79 -10.54
CA TRP A 160 -7.08 6.34 -10.73
C TRP A 160 -7.06 6.05 -12.22
N VAL A 161 -6.12 5.22 -12.64
CA VAL A 161 -5.98 4.75 -14.01
C VAL A 161 -6.04 3.23 -14.09
N ASN A 162 -6.72 2.74 -15.12
CA ASN A 162 -6.73 1.32 -15.43
C ASN A 162 -5.67 1.04 -16.51
N SER A 163 -4.69 0.19 -16.21
CA SER A 163 -3.58 -0.11 -17.13
C SER A 163 -4.03 -0.76 -18.45
N LYS A 164 -5.24 -1.35 -18.49
CA LYS A 164 -5.85 -1.93 -19.69
C LYS A 164 -6.66 -0.91 -20.50
N ASN A 165 -7.04 0.22 -19.89
CA ASN A 165 -7.83 1.26 -20.52
C ASN A 165 -7.48 2.64 -19.96
N GLU A 166 -6.32 3.16 -20.37
CA GLU A 166 -5.75 4.45 -19.93
C GLU A 166 -6.67 5.65 -20.22
N ASN A 167 -7.71 5.48 -21.05
CA ASN A 167 -8.65 6.55 -21.40
C ASN A 167 -9.65 6.88 -20.27
N THR A 168 -9.74 6.06 -19.23
CA THR A 168 -10.62 6.32 -18.08
C THR A 168 -9.79 6.84 -16.91
N LEU A 169 -9.80 8.15 -16.72
CA LEU A 169 -9.21 8.82 -15.57
C LEU A 169 -10.32 9.14 -14.57
N ILE A 170 -10.23 8.61 -13.36
CA ILE A 170 -11.13 9.00 -12.26
C ILE A 170 -10.33 9.89 -11.33
N SER A 171 -10.77 11.14 -11.13
CA SER A 171 -10.13 12.07 -10.21
C SER A 171 -10.54 11.73 -8.78
N LEU A 172 -9.55 11.61 -7.90
CA LEU A 172 -9.73 11.32 -6.47
C LEU A 172 -8.44 11.63 -5.70
N THR A 173 -8.51 11.63 -4.38
CA THR A 173 -7.35 11.72 -3.50
C THR A 173 -6.67 10.35 -3.34
N ALA A 174 -5.39 10.34 -2.95
CA ALA A 174 -4.66 9.11 -2.65
C ALA A 174 -5.34 8.32 -1.51
N ALA A 175 -5.89 8.98 -0.49
CA ALA A 175 -6.63 8.32 0.57
C ALA A 175 -7.95 7.68 0.08
N GLU A 176 -8.69 8.34 -0.81
CA GLU A 176 -9.89 7.77 -1.43
C GLU A 176 -9.55 6.54 -2.29
N PHE A 177 -8.43 6.58 -3.00
CA PHE A 177 -7.95 5.41 -3.76
C PHE A 177 -7.69 4.22 -2.83
N ILE A 178 -6.95 4.42 -1.73
CA ILE A 178 -6.66 3.37 -0.75
C ILE A 178 -7.96 2.85 -0.13
N LYS A 179 -8.86 3.76 0.28
CA LYS A 179 -10.17 3.43 0.86
C LYS A 179 -10.99 2.51 -0.05
N ASN A 180 -10.98 2.74 -1.36
CA ASN A 180 -11.74 1.92 -2.31
C ASN A 180 -11.16 0.50 -2.49
N ILE A 181 -9.96 0.22 -2.00
CA ILE A 181 -9.30 -1.09 -2.06
C ILE A 181 -9.49 -1.87 -0.75
N ILE A 182 -9.44 -1.18 0.39
CA ILE A 182 -9.52 -1.80 1.73
C ILE A 182 -10.95 -2.16 2.12
#